data_AF-A0A261CBJ0-F1
#
_entry.id   AF-A0A261CBJ0-F1
#
_cell.length_a   1.000
_cell.length_b   1.000
_cell.length_c   1.000
_cell.angle_alpha   90.00
_cell.angle_beta   90.00
_cell.angle_gamma   90.00
#
_symmetry.space_group_name_H-M   'P 1'
#
loop_
_entity.id
_entity.type
_entity.pdbx_description
1 polymer ?
#
loop_
_entity_poly.entity_id
_entity_poly.type
_entity_poly.pdbx_seq_one_letter_code
_entity_poly.pdbx_strand_id
1 'polypeptide(L)'
;MDMLKLFGKEDKKAKEKKAKNNNNVNEKRPASAQSSNGAETEPDHHHHSYVKTLENFIFATEKLGIDGLAKQYRKLDAQLDSSLSFDAFKINMHKNRYSDVVCRDNTRVKLTIDASNHGDYIHANYVKTPYLHNTFICTQGPLQVIEEGRPKCVMYWPANGEEEKYGCIRVKNMGESNDEFEVVNLAVTFVPDEVAANEQPADKTELRRLLAQVRQGPCVVHCSAGIGRTGCVVALEFAYTRLNKGMKIATELRKQRAQCIQTEIQYLYIHRVMIAFARGEAEISEKAGASADAFLKAYDAHLKRN
;
A
#
# COMPACT_ATOMS: atom_id res chain seq x y z
N MET A 1 -20.19 -5.09 -8.25
CA MET A 1 -19.99 -4.16 -9.39
C MET A 1 -18.48 -3.92 -9.47
N ASP A 2 -17.85 -4.38 -10.54
CA ASP A 2 -16.40 -4.56 -10.71
C ASP A 2 -15.54 -3.31 -10.49
N MET A 3 -14.43 -3.44 -9.76
CA MET A 3 -13.40 -2.40 -9.55
C MET A 3 -12.86 -1.80 -10.87
N LEU A 4 -12.94 -2.57 -11.96
CA LEU A 4 -12.42 -2.21 -13.27
C LEU A 4 -13.33 -1.28 -14.09
N LYS A 5 -14.63 -1.17 -13.74
CA LYS A 5 -15.60 -0.44 -14.60
C LYS A 5 -15.62 1.08 -14.40
N LEU A 6 -14.93 1.60 -13.38
CA LEU A 6 -14.74 3.05 -13.18
C LEU A 6 -13.61 3.64 -14.04
N PHE A 7 -12.92 2.82 -14.84
CA PHE A 7 -11.79 3.23 -15.69
C PHE A 7 -11.97 2.69 -17.12
N GLY A 8 -12.89 3.25 -17.92
CA GLY A 8 -12.93 2.95 -19.38
C GLY A 8 -11.71 3.55 -20.10
N LYS A 9 -11.24 3.12 -21.26
CA LYS A 9 -11.59 2.10 -22.28
C LYS A 9 -10.30 1.98 -23.14
N GLU A 10 -9.75 0.79 -23.39
CA GLU A 10 -8.82 0.56 -24.52
C GLU A 10 -9.04 -0.85 -25.13
N ASP A 11 -8.76 -0.94 -26.42
CA ASP A 11 -9.34 -1.83 -27.42
C ASP A 11 -8.92 -3.31 -27.35
N LYS A 12 -9.88 -4.20 -27.64
CA LYS A 12 -9.71 -5.65 -27.75
C LYS A 12 -9.39 -6.08 -29.19
N LYS A 13 -8.28 -6.81 -29.38
CA LYS A 13 -7.98 -7.87 -30.38
C LYS A 13 -6.63 -8.50 -29.91
N ALA A 14 -6.37 -9.80 -29.80
CA ALA A 14 -6.85 -10.96 -30.52
C ALA A 14 -6.67 -12.32 -29.76
N LYS A 15 -7.54 -13.26 -30.13
CA LYS A 15 -7.54 -14.75 -30.18
C LYS A 15 -6.32 -15.56 -29.68
N GLU A 16 -6.56 -16.47 -28.73
CA GLU A 16 -6.69 -17.96 -28.85
C GLU A 16 -5.38 -18.76 -29.00
N LYS A 17 -5.11 -19.65 -28.02
CA LYS A 17 -5.04 -21.12 -28.23
C LYS A 17 -4.99 -21.89 -26.91
N LYS A 18 -5.92 -22.84 -26.79
CA LYS A 18 -6.05 -23.83 -25.70
C LYS A 18 -4.98 -24.91 -25.82
N ALA A 19 -4.39 -25.32 -24.70
CA ALA A 19 -3.85 -26.66 -24.51
C ALA A 19 -4.19 -27.15 -23.10
N LYS A 20 -4.87 -28.30 -23.05
CA LYS A 20 -5.23 -29.05 -21.84
C LYS A 20 -3.96 -29.73 -21.31
N ASN A 21 -3.74 -29.74 -20.00
CA ASN A 21 -3.26 -30.96 -19.37
C ASN A 21 -3.63 -31.03 -17.88
N ASN A 22 -4.31 -32.12 -17.54
CA ASN A 22 -4.48 -32.59 -16.17
C ASN A 22 -3.11 -33.02 -15.63
N ASN A 23 -2.84 -32.78 -14.34
CA ASN A 23 -2.46 -33.88 -13.46
C ASN A 23 -2.58 -33.50 -11.99
N ASN A 24 -3.24 -34.41 -11.30
CA ASN A 24 -3.66 -34.40 -9.92
C ASN A 24 -2.60 -35.18 -9.14
N VAL A 25 -1.88 -34.56 -8.20
CA VAL A 25 -1.10 -35.31 -7.21
C VAL A 25 -1.28 -34.68 -5.84
N ASN A 26 -1.71 -35.56 -4.95
CA ASN A 26 -2.21 -35.38 -3.61
C ASN A 26 -1.09 -35.88 -2.69
N GLU A 27 -0.49 -35.01 -1.87
CA GLU A 27 0.47 -35.45 -0.85
C GLU A 27 0.07 -34.95 0.55
N LYS A 28 -0.15 -35.94 1.41
CA LYS A 28 -0.48 -35.85 2.84
C LYS A 28 0.81 -35.91 3.67
N ARG A 29 0.91 -35.00 4.66
CA ARG A 29 1.30 -35.14 6.10
C ARG A 29 2.64 -35.82 6.48
N PRO A 30 3.31 -35.40 7.59
CA PRO A 30 2.91 -35.73 8.99
C PRO A 30 3.05 -34.52 9.97
N ALA A 31 2.26 -34.31 11.02
CA ALA A 31 1.89 -35.10 12.21
C ALA A 31 3.05 -35.33 13.22
N SER A 32 3.08 -34.53 14.29
CA SER A 32 3.71 -34.88 15.58
C SER A 32 2.86 -34.37 16.76
N ALA A 33 2.45 -35.32 17.61
CA ALA A 33 1.73 -35.21 18.89
C ALA A 33 2.69 -34.78 20.03
N GLN A 34 2.35 -34.44 21.29
CA GLN A 34 1.15 -34.13 22.10
C GLN A 34 1.67 -33.65 23.49
N SER A 35 0.81 -33.00 24.29
CA SER A 35 0.80 -32.88 25.79
C SER A 35 0.57 -31.41 26.21
N SER A 36 -0.68 -30.94 26.29
CA SER A 36 -1.62 -30.97 27.42
C SER A 36 -1.27 -30.04 28.60
N ASN A 37 -2.02 -28.94 28.70
CA ASN A 37 -2.68 -28.53 29.94
C ASN A 37 -3.84 -27.59 29.60
N GLY A 38 -5.02 -27.90 30.15
CA GLY A 38 -6.26 -27.19 29.93
C GLY A 38 -6.27 -25.83 30.61
N ALA A 39 -6.67 -24.82 29.84
CA ALA A 39 -7.32 -23.62 30.32
C ALA A 39 -8.40 -23.30 29.28
N GLU A 40 -9.67 -23.45 29.66
CA GLU A 40 -10.78 -22.88 28.90
C GLU A 40 -10.59 -21.35 28.92
N THR A 41 -10.20 -20.76 27.79
CA THR A 41 -10.01 -19.30 27.69
C THR A 41 -11.18 -18.67 26.93
N GLU A 42 -12.04 -17.98 27.69
CA GLU A 42 -12.98 -16.91 27.32
C GLU A 42 -12.88 -16.39 25.87
N PRO A 43 -13.72 -16.89 24.94
CA PRO A 43 -13.73 -16.41 23.55
C PRO A 43 -14.59 -15.15 23.30
N ASP A 44 -15.41 -14.71 24.26
CA ASP A 44 -16.60 -13.89 23.96
C ASP A 44 -16.38 -12.36 24.12
N HIS A 45 -15.63 -11.93 25.13
CA HIS A 45 -15.54 -10.51 25.48
C HIS A 45 -14.77 -9.65 24.45
N HIS A 46 -13.78 -10.24 23.76
CA HIS A 46 -12.99 -9.53 22.74
C HIS A 46 -13.77 -9.36 21.42
N HIS A 47 -14.57 -10.36 21.05
CA HIS A 47 -15.37 -10.31 19.84
C HIS A 47 -16.54 -9.32 19.98
N HIS A 48 -17.24 -9.34 21.13
CA HIS A 48 -18.29 -8.36 21.42
C HIS A 48 -17.78 -6.89 21.37
N SER A 49 -16.58 -6.63 21.91
CA SER A 49 -15.96 -5.31 21.86
C SER A 49 -15.60 -4.85 20.43
N TYR A 50 -15.17 -5.80 19.59
CA TYR A 50 -14.88 -5.57 18.18
C TYR A 50 -16.14 -5.23 17.39
N VAL A 51 -17.20 -6.06 17.49
CA VAL A 51 -18.49 -5.81 16.82
C VAL A 51 -19.03 -4.45 17.24
N LYS A 52 -18.98 -4.11 18.53
CA LYS A 52 -19.45 -2.81 19.01
C LYS A 52 -18.69 -1.64 18.42
N THR A 53 -17.38 -1.81 18.21
CA THR A 53 -16.54 -0.83 17.54
C THR A 53 -16.97 -0.59 16.09
N LEU A 54 -17.30 -1.67 15.36
CA LEU A 54 -17.82 -1.57 13.98
C LEU A 54 -19.15 -0.81 13.93
N GLU A 55 -20.08 -1.13 14.83
CA GLU A 55 -21.37 -0.43 14.90
C GLU A 55 -21.21 1.07 15.17
N ASN A 56 -20.36 1.43 16.14
CA ASN A 56 -20.09 2.82 16.46
C ASN A 56 -19.50 3.57 15.25
N PHE A 57 -18.61 2.93 14.52
CA PHE A 57 -18.06 3.48 13.27
C PHE A 57 -19.15 3.69 12.21
N ILE A 58 -20.05 2.71 12.03
CA ILE A 58 -21.18 2.82 11.11
C ILE A 58 -22.06 4.02 11.47
N PHE A 59 -22.54 4.10 12.71
CA PHE A 59 -23.42 5.17 13.14
C PHE A 59 -22.76 6.55 13.04
N ALA A 60 -21.48 6.66 13.39
CA ALA A 60 -20.75 7.93 13.27
C ALA A 60 -20.59 8.37 11.82
N THR A 61 -20.30 7.43 10.92
CA THR A 61 -20.10 7.70 9.49
C THR A 61 -21.41 8.07 8.80
N GLU A 62 -22.49 7.33 9.09
CA GLU A 62 -23.83 7.64 8.58
C GLU A 62 -24.31 9.00 9.06
N LYS A 63 -24.15 9.32 10.35
CA LYS A 63 -24.51 10.61 10.93
C LYS A 63 -23.79 11.79 10.27
N LEU A 64 -22.52 11.62 9.90
CA LEU A 64 -21.77 12.64 9.16
C LEU A 64 -22.28 12.77 7.72
N GLY A 65 -22.61 11.64 7.10
CA GLY A 65 -23.00 11.57 5.71
C GLY A 65 -21.89 12.04 4.76
N ILE A 66 -22.21 12.05 3.46
CA ILE A 66 -21.25 12.42 2.41
C ILE A 66 -20.73 13.85 2.61
N ASP A 67 -21.63 14.81 2.85
CA ASP A 67 -21.25 16.22 3.01
C ASP A 67 -20.42 16.47 4.28
N GLY A 68 -20.70 15.76 5.37
CA GLY A 68 -19.92 15.87 6.60
C GLY A 68 -18.49 15.35 6.40
N LEU A 69 -18.34 14.20 5.75
CA LEU A 69 -17.03 13.63 5.41
C LEU A 69 -16.26 14.51 4.41
N ALA A 70 -16.93 15.05 3.40
CA ALA A 70 -16.36 16.02 2.47
C ALA A 70 -15.83 17.28 3.21
N LYS A 71 -16.63 17.82 4.13
CA LYS A 71 -16.21 18.93 4.99
C LYS A 71 -15.03 18.56 5.90
N GLN A 72 -14.95 17.34 6.39
CA GLN A 72 -13.78 16.87 7.15
C GLN A 72 -12.54 16.81 6.26
N TYR A 73 -12.65 16.27 5.05
CA TYR A 73 -11.56 16.20 4.08
C TYR A 73 -10.99 17.60 3.78
N ARG A 74 -11.84 18.58 3.47
CA ARG A 74 -11.41 19.95 3.14
C ARG A 74 -10.69 20.67 4.29
N LYS A 75 -10.86 20.20 5.53
CA LYS A 75 -10.17 20.74 6.71
C LYS A 75 -8.79 20.13 6.94
N LEU A 76 -8.40 19.07 6.22
CA LEU A 76 -7.12 18.40 6.41
C LEU A 76 -5.92 19.34 6.11
N ASP A 77 -6.05 20.21 5.10
CA ASP A 77 -4.97 21.13 4.72
C ASP A 77 -4.82 22.33 5.68
N ALA A 78 -5.89 22.70 6.38
CA ALA A 78 -5.84 23.74 7.41
C ALA A 78 -5.06 23.30 8.68
N GLN A 79 -4.69 22.02 8.77
CA GLN A 79 -3.98 21.42 9.90
C GLN A 79 -2.49 21.19 9.62
N LEU A 80 -1.95 21.76 8.54
CA LEU A 80 -0.55 21.57 8.18
C LEU A 80 0.36 22.26 9.19
N ASP A 81 1.24 21.47 9.81
CA ASP A 81 2.22 21.97 10.78
C ASP A 81 3.32 22.77 10.06
N SER A 82 3.50 24.02 10.50
CA SER A 82 4.48 24.97 9.94
C SER A 82 5.94 24.58 10.21
N SER A 83 6.19 23.63 11.12
CA SER A 83 7.53 23.11 11.42
C SER A 83 8.05 22.10 10.39
N LEU A 84 7.24 21.71 9.41
CA LEU A 84 7.58 20.66 8.46
C LEU A 84 8.46 21.18 7.31
N SER A 85 9.64 20.59 7.13
CA SER A 85 10.59 20.93 6.05
C SER A 85 10.54 19.95 4.87
N PHE A 86 11.00 20.43 3.71
CA PHE A 86 11.08 19.70 2.44
C PHE A 86 12.26 20.21 1.60
N ASP A 87 13.39 20.47 2.26
CA ASP A 87 14.56 21.08 1.64
C ASP A 87 15.30 20.10 0.73
N ALA A 88 15.39 18.82 1.13
CA ALA A 88 15.97 17.80 0.25
C ALA A 88 15.15 17.62 -1.03
N PHE A 89 13.82 17.78 -0.95
CA PHE A 89 12.93 17.80 -2.10
C PHE A 89 13.20 18.99 -3.04
N LYS A 90 13.37 20.20 -2.51
CA LYS A 90 13.69 21.40 -3.31
C LYS A 90 15.04 21.27 -4.03
N ILE A 91 16.05 20.73 -3.36
CA ILE A 91 17.39 20.54 -3.94
C ILE A 91 17.36 19.48 -5.06
N ASN A 92 16.58 18.41 -4.88
CA ASN A 92 16.54 17.27 -5.81
C ASN A 92 15.35 17.33 -6.78
N MET A 93 14.96 18.53 -7.25
CA MET A 93 13.75 18.67 -8.07
C MET A 93 13.73 17.81 -9.34
N HIS A 94 14.88 17.56 -9.94
CA HIS A 94 15.04 16.70 -11.11
C HIS A 94 14.74 15.21 -10.85
N LYS A 95 14.72 14.77 -9.58
CA LYS A 95 14.37 13.39 -9.17
C LYS A 95 12.88 13.23 -8.85
N ASN A 96 12.09 14.29 -8.97
CA ASN A 96 10.70 14.33 -8.55
C ASN A 96 9.78 14.33 -9.76
N ARG A 97 8.80 13.40 -9.77
CA ARG A 97 7.83 13.30 -10.86
C ARG A 97 6.92 14.51 -10.96
N TYR A 98 6.64 15.14 -9.82
CA TYR A 98 5.73 16.27 -9.70
C TYR A 98 6.34 17.33 -8.78
N SER A 99 6.33 18.59 -9.23
CA SER A 99 6.89 19.73 -8.49
C SER A 99 6.00 20.18 -7.33
N ASP A 100 4.72 19.82 -7.36
CA ASP A 100 3.68 20.19 -6.38
C ASP A 100 3.40 19.08 -5.36
N VAL A 101 4.08 17.94 -5.45
CA VAL A 101 3.96 16.82 -4.50
C VAL A 101 5.21 16.76 -3.65
N VAL A 102 5.16 17.33 -2.44
CA VAL A 102 6.36 17.50 -1.61
C VAL A 102 6.78 16.21 -0.90
N CYS A 103 8.09 16.00 -0.74
CA CYS A 103 8.65 14.93 0.09
C CYS A 103 9.18 15.52 1.39
N ARG A 104 8.67 15.06 2.54
CA ARG A 104 9.04 15.59 3.86
C ARG A 104 10.42 15.12 4.28
N ASP A 105 11.23 15.99 4.88
CA ASP A 105 12.59 15.61 5.28
C ASP A 105 12.60 14.64 6.47
N ASN A 106 11.78 14.88 7.50
CA ASN A 106 11.81 14.12 8.76
C ASN A 106 11.47 12.63 8.59
N THR A 107 10.74 12.28 7.53
CA THR A 107 10.30 10.90 7.25
C THR A 107 10.81 10.38 5.92
N ARG A 108 11.65 11.12 5.18
CA ARG A 108 12.13 10.63 3.88
C ARG A 108 12.99 9.38 4.04
N VAL A 109 12.90 8.50 3.07
CA VAL A 109 13.87 7.41 2.91
C VAL A 109 15.20 8.03 2.49
N LYS A 110 16.29 7.65 3.18
CA LYS A 110 17.65 8.04 2.83
C LYS A 110 18.36 6.83 2.25
N LEU A 111 18.82 6.93 1.01
CA LEU A 111 19.61 5.90 0.36
C LEU A 111 21.01 5.88 0.98
N THR A 112 21.53 4.67 1.21
CA THR A 112 22.88 4.46 1.76
C THR A 112 23.82 3.82 0.75
N ILE A 113 23.27 2.99 -0.15
CA ILE A 113 24.01 2.36 -1.23
C ILE A 113 24.35 3.42 -2.27
N ASP A 114 25.65 3.55 -2.56
CA ASP A 114 26.21 4.48 -3.55
C ASP A 114 25.84 5.97 -3.36
N ALA A 115 25.50 6.33 -2.12
CA ALA A 115 25.08 7.69 -1.77
C ALA A 115 26.21 8.72 -1.96
N SER A 116 27.48 8.31 -1.96
CA SER A 116 28.62 9.19 -2.23
C SER A 116 28.63 9.71 -3.67
N ASN A 117 28.13 8.93 -4.63
CA ASN A 117 28.15 9.30 -6.05
C ASN A 117 26.81 9.92 -6.50
N HIS A 118 25.70 9.46 -5.95
CA HIS A 118 24.36 9.87 -6.42
C HIS A 118 23.53 10.68 -5.40
N GLY A 119 24.05 10.87 -4.19
CA GLY A 119 23.33 11.47 -3.08
C GLY A 119 22.34 10.50 -2.41
N ASP A 120 21.80 10.90 -1.26
CA ASP A 120 20.93 10.05 -0.43
C ASP A 120 19.42 10.13 -0.75
N TYR A 121 19.05 10.91 -1.78
CA TYR A 121 17.67 11.31 -1.99
C TYR A 121 16.92 10.38 -2.94
N ILE A 122 15.75 9.92 -2.48
CA ILE A 122 14.66 9.34 -3.26
C ILE A 122 13.33 9.97 -2.79
N HIS A 123 12.38 10.19 -3.70
CA HIS A 123 11.04 10.72 -3.34
C HIS A 123 10.17 9.64 -2.71
N ALA A 124 10.47 9.32 -1.46
CA ALA A 124 9.78 8.30 -0.69
C ALA A 124 9.76 8.70 0.79
N ASN A 125 8.66 8.44 1.49
CA ASN A 125 8.57 8.61 2.93
C ASN A 125 8.20 7.31 3.62
N TYR A 126 8.82 7.05 4.77
CA TYR A 126 8.34 6.05 5.71
C TYR A 126 6.99 6.47 6.29
N VAL A 127 6.09 5.50 6.41
CA VAL A 127 4.84 5.60 7.13
C VAL A 127 4.78 4.47 8.14
N LYS A 128 4.86 4.82 9.42
CA LYS A 128 4.88 3.86 10.54
C LYS A 128 3.97 4.33 11.66
N THR A 129 3.32 3.39 12.31
CA THR A 129 2.54 3.61 13.53
C THR A 129 2.30 2.26 14.20
N PRO A 130 2.13 2.17 15.53
CA PRO A 130 1.84 0.91 16.22
C PRO A 130 0.57 0.20 15.75
N TYR A 131 -0.26 0.86 14.95
CA TYR A 131 -1.49 0.32 14.38
C TYR A 131 -1.29 -0.26 12.97
N LEU A 132 -0.12 -0.09 12.34
CA LEU A 132 0.16 -0.78 11.07
C LEU A 132 0.94 -2.05 11.40
N HIS A 133 0.51 -3.18 10.83
CA HIS A 133 1.26 -4.44 10.98
C HIS A 133 2.67 -4.34 10.38
N ASN A 134 2.78 -3.62 9.26
CA ASN A 134 4.03 -3.38 8.57
C ASN A 134 4.40 -1.90 8.60
N THR A 135 5.70 -1.60 8.60
CA THR A 135 6.15 -0.26 8.17
C THR A 135 5.93 -0.16 6.66
N PHE A 136 5.44 0.98 6.19
CA PHE A 136 5.26 1.24 4.77
C PHE A 136 6.29 2.25 4.26
N ILE A 137 6.66 2.13 2.99
CA ILE A 137 7.31 3.19 2.23
C ILE A 137 6.32 3.64 1.15
N CYS A 138 5.84 4.88 1.26
CA CYS A 138 5.01 5.50 0.22
C CYS A 138 5.91 6.28 -0.74
N THR A 139 5.91 5.93 -2.03
CA THR A 139 6.79 6.55 -3.03
C THR A 139 6.08 6.83 -4.35
N GLN A 140 6.64 7.75 -5.15
CA GLN A 140 6.20 7.98 -6.52
C GLN A 140 6.53 6.77 -7.41
N GLY A 141 5.87 6.64 -8.56
CA GLY A 141 6.30 5.68 -9.58
C GLY A 141 7.69 6.04 -10.09
N PRO A 142 8.65 5.09 -10.19
CA PRO A 142 10.01 5.36 -10.67
C PRO A 142 10.03 6.11 -11.99
N LEU A 143 10.93 7.09 -12.11
CA LEU A 143 11.09 7.86 -13.35
C LEU A 143 11.82 6.99 -14.39
N GLN A 144 11.41 7.02 -15.65
CA GLN A 144 12.26 6.62 -16.77
C GLN A 144 12.78 7.86 -17.50
N VAL A 145 13.89 7.65 -18.19
CA VAL A 145 14.37 8.53 -19.26
C VAL A 145 13.31 8.49 -20.38
N ILE A 146 12.47 9.52 -20.44
CA ILE A 146 11.54 9.92 -21.50
C ILE A 146 11.30 8.88 -22.63
N GLU A 147 10.14 8.22 -22.64
CA GLU A 147 9.54 7.62 -23.84
C GLU A 147 8.20 8.29 -24.17
N GLU A 148 8.04 8.67 -25.44
CA GLU A 148 6.82 9.20 -26.05
C GLU A 148 6.10 10.36 -25.31
N GLY A 149 6.85 11.15 -24.55
CA GLY A 149 6.38 12.41 -23.97
C GLY A 149 5.30 12.29 -22.89
N ARG A 150 4.97 11.08 -22.42
CA ARG A 150 3.96 10.86 -21.37
C ARG A 150 4.56 10.15 -20.15
N PRO A 151 4.85 10.88 -19.06
CA PRO A 151 5.36 10.27 -17.83
C PRO A 151 4.25 9.49 -17.11
N LYS A 152 4.15 8.19 -17.37
CA LYS A 152 3.41 7.22 -16.52
C LYS A 152 4.40 6.38 -15.68
N CYS A 153 3.88 5.60 -14.73
CA CYS A 153 4.67 4.54 -14.14
C CYS A 153 4.96 3.51 -15.23
N VAL A 154 6.20 3.08 -15.31
CA VAL A 154 6.75 2.21 -16.35
C VAL A 154 7.32 0.97 -15.67
N MET A 155 7.51 -0.09 -16.44
CA MET A 155 8.15 -1.30 -15.95
C MET A 155 9.59 -0.95 -15.55
N TYR A 156 9.88 -1.02 -14.25
CA TYR A 156 11.20 -0.75 -13.67
C TYR A 156 11.90 -2.04 -13.21
N TRP A 157 11.42 -3.16 -13.74
CA TRP A 157 11.95 -4.50 -13.51
C TRP A 157 12.11 -5.19 -14.88
N PRO A 158 12.97 -6.22 -14.97
CA PRO A 158 13.19 -6.94 -16.23
C PRO A 158 11.92 -7.67 -16.71
N ALA A 159 11.82 -7.92 -18.02
CA ALA A 159 10.73 -8.74 -18.55
C ALA A 159 10.79 -10.18 -18.02
N ASN A 160 9.68 -10.92 -18.12
CA ASN A 160 9.56 -12.28 -17.60
C ASN A 160 10.72 -13.19 -18.06
N GLY A 161 11.44 -13.76 -17.08
CA GLY A 161 12.61 -14.62 -17.31
C GLY A 161 13.93 -13.90 -17.55
N GLU A 162 13.91 -12.57 -17.73
CA GLU A 162 15.10 -11.75 -17.95
C GLU A 162 15.76 -11.28 -16.66
N GLU A 163 16.98 -10.78 -16.79
CA GLU A 163 17.79 -10.23 -15.71
C GLU A 163 18.45 -8.93 -16.16
N GLU A 164 18.41 -7.92 -15.30
CA GLU A 164 19.03 -6.61 -15.53
C GLU A 164 19.86 -6.18 -14.32
N LYS A 165 20.90 -5.37 -14.57
CA LYS A 165 21.78 -4.81 -13.54
C LYS A 165 21.53 -3.30 -13.40
N TYR A 166 21.22 -2.86 -12.19
CA TYR A 166 21.06 -1.46 -11.79
C TYR A 166 22.15 -1.09 -10.77
N GLY A 167 23.26 -0.53 -11.24
CA GLY A 167 24.45 -0.31 -10.41
C GLY A 167 24.91 -1.62 -9.77
N CYS A 168 25.12 -1.63 -8.45
CA CYS A 168 25.52 -2.82 -7.72
C CYS A 168 24.36 -3.79 -7.37
N ILE A 169 23.21 -3.71 -8.05
CA ILE A 169 22.06 -4.59 -7.82
C ILE A 169 21.70 -5.30 -9.11
N ARG A 170 21.51 -6.61 -9.03
CA ARG A 170 21.00 -7.46 -10.11
C ARG A 170 19.58 -7.88 -9.76
N VAL A 171 18.66 -7.67 -10.70
CA VAL A 171 17.26 -8.05 -10.55
C VAL A 171 16.94 -9.06 -11.62
N LYS A 172 16.39 -10.21 -11.24
CA LYS A 172 15.91 -11.24 -12.16
C LYS A 172 14.42 -11.46 -11.98
N ASN A 173 13.68 -11.48 -13.08
CA ASN A 173 12.27 -11.83 -13.07
C ASN A 173 12.10 -13.36 -13.08
N MET A 174 11.55 -13.89 -12.00
CA MET A 174 11.40 -15.32 -11.73
C MET A 174 10.07 -15.88 -12.22
N GLY A 175 9.15 -15.01 -12.63
CA GLY A 175 7.84 -15.42 -13.10
C GLY A 175 6.75 -14.42 -12.77
N GLU A 176 5.73 -14.42 -13.63
CA GLU A 176 4.57 -13.54 -13.57
C GLU A 176 3.29 -14.38 -13.52
N SER A 177 2.35 -14.00 -12.67
CA SER A 177 1.04 -14.63 -12.59
C SER A 177 -0.05 -13.57 -12.57
N ASN A 178 -1.18 -13.87 -13.21
CA ASN A 178 -2.33 -12.98 -13.27
C ASN A 178 -3.60 -13.79 -13.01
N ASP A 179 -4.03 -13.82 -11.75
CA ASP A 179 -5.29 -14.44 -11.34
C ASP A 179 -6.26 -13.34 -10.86
N GLU A 180 -6.21 -12.98 -9.57
CA GLU A 180 -6.92 -11.81 -9.02
C GLU A 180 -6.04 -10.55 -9.04
N PHE A 181 -4.73 -10.73 -8.91
CA PHE A 181 -3.73 -9.69 -8.94
C PHE A 181 -2.63 -10.06 -9.94
N GLU A 182 -2.08 -9.04 -10.59
CA GLU A 182 -0.81 -9.18 -11.30
C GLU A 182 0.32 -9.25 -10.27
N VAL A 183 1.01 -10.38 -10.24
CA VAL A 183 2.11 -10.65 -9.31
C VAL A 183 3.36 -10.96 -10.13
N VAL A 184 4.41 -10.20 -9.85
CA VAL A 184 5.75 -10.40 -10.43
C VAL A 184 6.69 -10.83 -9.32
N ASN A 185 7.34 -11.98 -9.49
CA ASN A 185 8.32 -12.49 -8.53
C ASN A 185 9.72 -12.07 -8.98
N LEU A 186 10.41 -11.25 -8.18
CA LEU A 186 11.74 -10.75 -8.49
C LEU A 186 12.77 -11.32 -7.51
N ALA A 187 13.86 -11.88 -8.05
CA ALA A 187 15.07 -12.17 -7.28
C ALA A 187 16.02 -10.98 -7.34
N VAL A 188 16.29 -10.38 -6.18
CA VAL A 188 17.18 -9.22 -6.05
C VAL A 188 18.48 -9.66 -5.39
N THR A 189 19.60 -9.45 -6.08
CA THR A 189 20.93 -9.84 -5.63
C THR A 189 21.84 -8.62 -5.60
N PHE A 190 22.55 -8.40 -4.50
CA PHE A 190 23.59 -7.39 -4.43
C PHE A 190 24.85 -7.92 -5.12
N VAL A 191 25.39 -7.14 -6.05
CA VAL A 191 26.56 -7.45 -6.86
C VAL A 191 27.47 -6.23 -6.80
N PRO A 192 28.43 -6.16 -5.86
CA PRO A 192 29.36 -5.04 -5.80
C PRO A 192 30.14 -4.93 -7.11
N ASP A 193 30.36 -3.70 -7.56
CA ASP A 193 31.20 -3.47 -8.74
C ASP A 193 32.64 -3.90 -8.43
N GLU A 194 33.34 -4.43 -9.44
CA GLU A 194 34.76 -4.85 -9.42
C GLU A 194 35.14 -6.12 -8.65
N VAL A 195 34.20 -6.89 -8.07
CA VAL A 195 34.53 -8.20 -7.48
C VAL A 195 34.38 -9.30 -8.52
N ALA A 196 35.48 -9.95 -8.91
CA ALA A 196 35.46 -11.11 -9.79
C ALA A 196 34.56 -12.21 -9.19
N ALA A 197 33.79 -12.94 -10.00
CA ALA A 197 32.77 -13.89 -9.52
C ALA A 197 33.30 -14.99 -8.57
N ASN A 198 34.62 -15.19 -8.54
CA ASN A 198 35.39 -16.10 -7.70
C ASN A 198 35.87 -15.49 -6.37
N GLU A 199 35.72 -14.19 -6.14
CA GLU A 199 36.14 -13.47 -4.92
C GLU A 199 34.95 -12.88 -4.15
N GLN A 200 33.80 -13.57 -4.14
CA GLN A 200 32.78 -13.20 -3.16
C GLN A 200 33.40 -13.23 -1.75
N PRO A 201 33.27 -12.16 -0.95
CA PRO A 201 33.91 -12.10 0.36
C PRO A 201 33.45 -13.28 1.21
N ALA A 202 34.41 -13.96 1.86
CA ALA A 202 34.12 -15.03 2.81
C ALA A 202 33.19 -14.54 3.94
N ASP A 203 33.23 -13.24 4.24
CA ASP A 203 32.35 -12.59 5.20
C ASP A 203 31.01 -12.15 4.58
N LYS A 204 30.00 -12.99 4.79
CA LYS A 204 28.62 -12.76 4.36
C LYS A 204 27.84 -11.82 5.30
N THR A 205 28.48 -11.13 6.25
CA THR A 205 27.77 -10.35 7.28
C THR A 205 26.93 -9.22 6.69
N GLU A 206 27.46 -8.44 5.74
CA GLU A 206 26.69 -7.36 5.11
C GLU A 206 25.58 -7.88 4.18
N LEU A 207 25.83 -8.99 3.46
CA LEU A 207 24.79 -9.68 2.70
C LEU A 207 23.70 -10.26 3.62
N ARG A 208 24.07 -10.84 4.76
CA ARG A 208 23.13 -11.36 5.78
C ARG A 208 22.34 -10.22 6.42
N ARG A 209 22.97 -9.06 6.67
CA ARG A 209 22.33 -7.85 7.18
C ARG A 209 21.32 -7.30 6.18
N LEU A 210 21.70 -7.20 4.90
CA LEU A 210 20.82 -6.83 3.80
C LEU A 210 19.65 -7.82 3.66
N LEU A 211 19.92 -9.13 3.61
CA LEU A 211 18.89 -10.16 3.48
C LEU A 211 17.96 -10.21 4.70
N ALA A 212 18.46 -9.96 5.91
CA ALA A 212 17.63 -9.84 7.12
C ALA A 212 16.73 -8.59 7.07
N GLN A 213 17.26 -7.46 6.59
CA GLN A 213 16.50 -6.22 6.40
C GLN A 213 15.47 -6.33 5.27
N VAL A 214 15.77 -7.05 4.19
CA VAL A 214 14.83 -7.31 3.08
C VAL A 214 13.71 -8.26 3.51
N ARG A 215 14.03 -9.30 4.31
CA ARG A 215 13.05 -10.30 4.78
C ARG A 215 12.08 -9.82 5.86
N GLN A 216 12.40 -8.74 6.57
CA GLN A 216 11.50 -8.04 7.51
C GLN A 216 11.25 -6.58 7.07
N GLY A 217 11.45 -6.31 5.78
CA GLY A 217 11.50 -4.97 5.23
C GLY A 217 10.15 -4.28 5.18
N PRO A 218 10.14 -2.94 5.11
CA PRO A 218 8.91 -2.20 4.92
C PRO A 218 8.22 -2.55 3.59
N CYS A 219 6.90 -2.54 3.58
CA CYS A 219 6.11 -2.71 2.36
C CYS A 219 6.19 -1.43 1.51
N VAL A 220 6.73 -1.53 0.30
CA VAL A 220 6.79 -0.40 -0.65
C VAL A 220 5.47 -0.34 -1.40
N VAL A 221 4.81 0.82 -1.36
CA VAL A 221 3.56 1.07 -2.09
C VAL A 221 3.72 2.35 -2.90
N HIS A 222 3.41 2.28 -4.19
CA HIS A 222 3.45 3.45 -5.06
C HIS A 222 2.23 3.53 -5.97
N CYS A 223 2.05 4.70 -6.56
CA CYS A 223 1.13 4.92 -7.68
C CYS A 223 1.85 5.84 -8.67
N SER A 224 1.22 6.92 -9.13
CA SER A 224 1.96 7.95 -9.89
C SER A 224 2.75 8.85 -8.95
N ALA A 225 2.07 9.63 -8.11
CA ALA A 225 2.69 10.55 -7.16
C ALA A 225 2.99 9.93 -5.77
N GLY A 226 2.47 8.72 -5.50
CA GLY A 226 2.65 8.07 -4.20
C GLY A 226 1.84 8.67 -3.06
N ILE A 227 0.71 9.34 -3.36
CA ILE A 227 -0.13 10.02 -2.35
C ILE A 227 -1.62 9.69 -2.46
N GLY A 228 -2.17 9.47 -3.67
CA GLY A 228 -3.59 9.19 -3.88
C GLY A 228 -3.96 7.74 -3.55
N ARG A 229 -3.86 6.84 -4.54
CA ARG A 229 -4.14 5.40 -4.39
C ARG A 229 -3.26 4.74 -3.32
N THR A 230 -1.97 5.11 -3.29
CA THR A 230 -1.04 4.71 -2.23
C THR A 230 -1.56 5.06 -0.85
N GLY A 231 -2.04 6.30 -0.67
CA GLY A 231 -2.62 6.75 0.60
C GLY A 231 -3.89 5.98 0.97
N CYS A 232 -4.75 5.63 0.01
CA CYS A 232 -5.94 4.81 0.27
C CYS A 232 -5.60 3.42 0.80
N VAL A 233 -4.64 2.72 0.19
CA VAL A 233 -4.22 1.37 0.63
C VAL A 233 -3.71 1.41 2.07
N VAL A 234 -2.78 2.32 2.37
CA VAL A 234 -2.21 2.45 3.71
C VAL A 234 -3.27 2.94 4.73
N ALA A 235 -4.20 3.80 4.31
CA ALA A 235 -5.30 4.24 5.16
C ALA A 235 -6.29 3.11 5.47
N LEU A 236 -6.55 2.19 4.54
CA LEU A 236 -7.41 1.02 4.79
C LEU A 236 -6.78 0.06 5.78
N GLU A 237 -5.48 -0.24 5.62
CA GLU A 237 -4.71 -1.04 6.58
C GLU A 237 -4.75 -0.39 7.99
N PHE A 238 -4.54 0.93 8.05
CA PHE A 238 -4.62 1.65 9.31
C PHE A 238 -6.05 1.70 9.88
N ALA A 239 -7.07 1.84 9.03
CA ALA A 239 -8.45 1.87 9.47
C ALA A 239 -8.86 0.54 10.07
N TYR A 240 -8.51 -0.56 9.40
CA TYR A 240 -8.81 -1.93 9.83
C TYR A 240 -8.39 -2.20 11.28
N THR A 241 -7.20 -1.74 11.68
CA THR A 241 -6.69 -1.94 13.04
C THR A 241 -7.16 -0.89 14.06
N ARG A 242 -7.76 0.23 13.62
CA ARG A 242 -8.04 1.41 14.48
C ARG A 242 -9.49 1.87 14.54
N LEU A 243 -10.47 1.11 14.01
CA LEU A 243 -11.89 1.53 13.99
C LEU A 243 -12.43 2.09 15.35
N ASN A 244 -11.85 1.66 16.48
CA ASN A 244 -12.18 2.08 17.85
C ASN A 244 -11.92 3.56 18.19
N LYS A 245 -10.91 4.23 17.60
CA LYS A 245 -10.36 5.50 18.15
C LYS A 245 -10.61 6.76 17.30
N GLY A 246 -11.58 6.71 16.39
CA GLY A 246 -11.93 7.83 15.51
C GLY A 246 -10.95 8.02 14.34
N MET A 247 -11.49 8.32 13.16
CA MET A 247 -10.72 8.41 11.91
C MET A 247 -9.98 9.75 11.75
N LYS A 248 -8.91 9.97 12.53
CA LYS A 248 -7.87 10.96 12.20
C LYS A 248 -6.74 10.38 11.34
N ILE A 249 -7.02 9.26 10.66
CA ILE A 249 -6.06 8.50 9.85
C ILE A 249 -5.41 9.39 8.79
N ALA A 250 -6.21 10.15 8.04
CA ALA A 250 -5.69 11.04 7.01
C ALA A 250 -4.73 12.10 7.56
N THR A 251 -5.04 12.71 8.71
CA THR A 251 -4.15 13.66 9.39
C THR A 251 -2.83 12.99 9.79
N GLU A 252 -2.88 11.82 10.41
CA GLU A 252 -1.67 11.09 10.82
C GLU A 252 -0.82 10.63 9.63
N LEU A 253 -1.45 10.19 8.54
CA LEU A 253 -0.75 9.89 7.30
C LEU A 253 -0.10 11.14 6.70
N ARG A 254 -0.80 12.28 6.66
CA ARG A 254 -0.29 13.54 6.08
C ARG A 254 0.88 14.15 6.88
N LYS A 255 1.04 13.80 8.16
CA LYS A 255 2.24 14.11 8.95
C LYS A 255 3.48 13.38 8.44
N GLN A 256 3.32 12.16 7.92
CA GLN A 256 4.43 11.31 7.48
C GLN A 256 4.66 11.34 5.97
N ARG A 257 3.59 11.36 5.17
CA ARG A 257 3.61 11.51 3.71
C ARG A 257 2.64 12.64 3.32
N ALA A 258 3.20 13.78 2.94
CA ALA A 258 2.42 14.98 2.64
C ALA A 258 1.35 14.70 1.57
N GLN A 259 0.20 15.38 1.68
CA GLN A 259 -0.90 15.31 0.70
C GLN A 259 -1.50 13.90 0.48
N CYS A 260 -1.16 12.91 1.32
CA CYS A 260 -1.77 11.58 1.28
C CYS A 260 -3.30 11.66 1.31
N ILE A 261 -3.95 10.82 0.50
CA ILE A 261 -5.37 10.89 0.14
C ILE A 261 -5.62 12.22 -0.57
N GLN A 262 -5.47 12.21 -1.90
CA GLN A 262 -5.32 13.41 -2.72
C GLN A 262 -6.66 14.08 -3.07
N THR A 263 -7.76 13.34 -3.03
CA THR A 263 -9.08 13.84 -3.42
C THR A 263 -10.15 13.49 -2.41
N GLU A 264 -11.23 14.28 -2.42
CA GLU A 264 -12.41 14.05 -1.60
C GLU A 264 -13.03 12.66 -1.89
N ILE A 265 -13.12 12.27 -3.16
CA ILE A 265 -13.65 10.97 -3.58
C ILE A 265 -12.82 9.81 -3.00
N GLN A 266 -11.50 9.94 -2.95
CA GLN A 266 -10.62 8.94 -2.32
C GLN A 266 -10.88 8.83 -0.81
N TYR A 267 -11.09 9.95 -0.13
CA TYR A 267 -11.43 9.96 1.30
C TYR A 267 -12.79 9.32 1.59
N LEU A 268 -13.79 9.61 0.75
CA LEU A 268 -15.11 8.97 0.83
C LEU A 268 -15.03 7.47 0.50
N TYR A 269 -14.20 7.09 -0.47
CA TYR A 269 -14.00 5.69 -0.85
C TYR A 269 -13.45 4.85 0.31
N ILE A 270 -12.50 5.37 1.08
CA ILE A 270 -11.98 4.69 2.29
C ILE A 270 -13.12 4.39 3.26
N HIS A 271 -13.99 5.37 3.55
CA HIS A 271 -15.14 5.16 4.42
C HIS A 271 -16.13 4.15 3.83
N ARG A 272 -16.43 4.25 2.53
CA ARG A 272 -17.31 3.31 1.83
C ARG A 272 -16.81 1.87 1.95
N VAL A 273 -15.52 1.62 1.75
CA VAL A 273 -14.91 0.28 1.91
C VAL A 273 -15.02 -0.18 3.36
N MET A 274 -14.68 0.66 4.34
CA MET A 274 -14.77 0.28 5.76
C MET A 274 -16.21 0.01 6.21
N ILE A 275 -17.20 0.75 5.70
CA ILE A 275 -18.62 0.51 5.97
C ILE A 275 -19.09 -0.79 5.31
N ALA A 276 -18.70 -1.04 4.06
CA ALA A 276 -19.04 -2.29 3.39
C ALA A 276 -18.43 -3.51 4.10
N PHE A 277 -17.18 -3.37 4.57
CA PHE A 277 -16.52 -4.38 5.40
C PHE A 277 -17.29 -4.61 6.70
N ALA A 278 -17.56 -3.55 7.47
CA ALA A 278 -18.29 -3.64 8.72
C ALA A 278 -19.71 -4.21 8.53
N ARG A 279 -20.37 -3.90 7.41
CA ARG A 279 -21.70 -4.41 7.04
C ARG A 279 -21.73 -5.92 6.81
N GLY A 280 -20.62 -6.49 6.35
CA GLY A 280 -20.46 -7.91 6.09
C GLY A 280 -20.21 -8.75 7.34
N GLU A 281 -19.96 -8.12 8.49
CA GLU A 281 -19.79 -8.81 9.78
C GLU A 281 -21.13 -9.38 10.25
N ALA A 282 -21.13 -10.66 10.67
CA ALA A 282 -22.37 -11.41 10.90
C ALA A 282 -23.15 -10.93 12.14
N GLU A 283 -22.44 -10.42 13.14
CA GLU A 283 -22.99 -10.11 14.47
C GLU A 283 -23.41 -8.65 14.66
N ILE A 284 -23.33 -7.80 13.62
CA ILE A 284 -23.81 -6.42 13.73
C ILE A 284 -25.34 -6.37 13.89
N SER A 285 -25.85 -5.44 14.70
CA SER A 285 -27.29 -5.27 14.85
C SER A 285 -27.99 -4.86 13.55
N GLU A 286 -29.26 -5.23 13.39
CA GLU A 286 -30.09 -4.83 12.25
C GLU A 286 -30.10 -3.29 12.06
N LYS A 287 -30.10 -2.55 13.16
CA LYS A 287 -30.02 -1.09 13.15
C LYS A 287 -28.71 -0.60 12.53
N ALA A 288 -27.57 -1.18 12.91
CA ALA A 288 -26.28 -0.86 12.30
C ALA A 288 -26.27 -1.25 10.82
N GLY A 289 -26.81 -2.43 10.47
CA GLY A 289 -26.96 -2.87 9.08
C GLY A 289 -27.73 -1.86 8.23
N ALA A 290 -28.89 -1.39 8.71
CA ALA A 290 -29.71 -0.39 8.01
C ALA A 290 -28.98 0.96 7.84
N SER A 291 -28.24 1.42 8.86
CA SER A 291 -27.43 2.64 8.76
C SER A 291 -26.29 2.51 7.74
N ALA A 292 -25.61 1.36 7.72
CA ALA A 292 -24.58 1.09 6.71
C ALA A 292 -25.16 1.07 5.30
N ASP A 293 -26.29 0.39 5.08
CA ASP A 293 -26.97 0.31 3.79
C ASP A 293 -27.44 1.70 3.31
N ALA A 294 -27.94 2.54 4.23
CA ALA A 294 -28.32 3.92 3.94
C ALA A 294 -27.13 4.77 3.47
N PHE A 295 -25.99 4.68 4.17
CA PHE A 295 -24.76 5.38 3.78
C PHE A 295 -24.24 4.90 2.41
N LEU A 296 -24.18 3.59 2.18
CA LEU A 296 -23.71 3.03 0.90
C LEU A 296 -24.58 3.49 -0.27
N LYS A 297 -25.91 3.51 -0.09
CA LYS A 297 -26.85 4.04 -1.09
C LYS A 297 -26.61 5.54 -1.36
N ALA A 298 -26.37 6.33 -0.32
CA ALA A 298 -26.08 7.76 -0.46
C ALA A 298 -24.75 8.02 -1.20
N TYR A 299 -23.73 7.22 -0.90
CA TYR A 299 -22.43 7.24 -1.60
C TYR A 299 -22.60 6.93 -3.09
N ASP A 300 -23.30 5.84 -3.44
CA ASP A 300 -23.51 5.44 -4.83
C ASP A 300 -24.32 6.49 -5.61
N ALA A 301 -25.28 7.15 -4.95
CA ALA A 301 -26.02 8.26 -5.55
C ALA A 301 -25.13 9.49 -5.79
N HIS A 302 -24.20 9.78 -4.88
CA HIS A 302 -23.24 10.88 -5.03
C HIS A 302 -22.26 10.64 -6.20
N LEU A 303 -21.74 9.41 -6.35
CA LEU A 303 -20.86 9.04 -7.46
C LEU A 303 -21.52 9.11 -8.84
N LYS A 304 -22.85 9.02 -8.92
CA LYS A 304 -23.56 9.15 -10.21
C LYS A 304 -23.76 10.60 -10.65
N ARG A 305 -23.59 11.56 -9.74
CA ARG A 305 -23.82 13.00 -9.99
C ARG A 305 -22.54 13.75 -10.35
N ASN A 306 -21.38 13.17 -10.07
CA ASN A 306 -20.04 13.73 -10.26
C ASN A 306 -19.19 12.79 -11.12
#